data_AF-A0A5J4IV30-F1
#
_entry.id   AF-A0A5J4IV30-F1
#
_cell.length_a   1.000
_cell.length_b   1.000
_cell.length_c   1.000
_cell.angle_alpha   90.00
_cell.angle_beta   90.00
_cell.angle_gamma   90.00
#
_symmetry.space_group_name_H-M   'P 1'
#
loop_
_entity.id
_entity.type
_entity.pdbx_description
1 polymer ?
#
loop_
_entity_poly.entity_id
_entity_poly.type
_entity_poly.pdbx_seq_one_letter_code
_entity_poly.pdbx_strand_id
1 'polypeptide(L)'
;MINKVSAYLNNPTSILPLAIFRMAFGFIMGLSMLRFMRNGWIEEAYVNPTFHFTYTNFEWIQPFSASTMYILVVLCAVAAFLISIGLFYRIATVSFFLLFTYLELIEKSWYLNHYYFVSLIAFLLIWLPANGKYSCDSSIFKSLKKATVPTWTIAIIKFQLSIVYFYGAIAKLKHDWLIEAQPLKIWLNAKTDIPLIGVIFENELTPFVFAWGGFLYDLIIPFLLWNRKSRPIGFILVLVFHILTHILFNIGMFPWLMIFGSLIFIESNEWRRLFGLSPNISTIKFSALKTSRNLLIKGVFVVFVTIQILAPLRHFLLTDNVLWTERGFRFSWHVMVMEKTGIVKFTVKDPVSGKKWVEYPSQRLTKIQETQMSFQPDMIWQYAKYLENTYKVKGVENPSISVFSRVSLNGRPSQQYIDENLDLTQLNNSNAIYKYISPLR
;
A
#
# COMPACT_ATOMS: atom_id res chain seq x y z
N MET A 1 -31.28 14.90 -5.41
CA MET A 1 -29.99 14.28 -5.82
C MET A 1 -29.73 12.95 -5.11
N ILE A 2 -29.82 12.89 -3.78
CA ILE A 2 -29.58 11.68 -2.96
C ILE A 2 -30.43 10.47 -3.40
N ASN A 3 -31.72 10.66 -3.67
CA ASN A 3 -32.60 9.57 -4.11
C ASN A 3 -32.21 8.99 -5.49
N LYS A 4 -31.67 9.80 -6.40
CA LYS A 4 -31.19 9.35 -7.71
C LYS A 4 -29.90 8.52 -7.59
N VAL A 5 -28.98 8.94 -6.72
CA VAL A 5 -27.74 8.18 -6.43
C VAL A 5 -28.06 6.87 -5.74
N SER A 6 -28.96 6.89 -4.74
CA SER A 6 -29.40 5.68 -4.05
C SER A 6 -30.08 4.68 -5.00
N ALA A 7 -30.95 5.16 -5.89
CA ALA A 7 -31.55 4.33 -6.92
C ALA A 7 -30.48 3.71 -7.84
N TYR A 8 -29.55 4.51 -8.35
CA TYR A 8 -28.45 4.04 -9.20
C TYR A 8 -27.60 2.94 -8.53
N LEU A 9 -27.18 3.17 -7.28
CA LEU A 9 -26.35 2.24 -6.53
C LEU A 9 -27.05 0.91 -6.22
N ASN A 10 -28.37 0.92 -6.14
CA ASN A 10 -29.16 -0.29 -5.91
C ASN A 10 -29.65 -0.96 -7.19
N ASN A 11 -29.44 -0.35 -8.37
CA ASN A 11 -29.83 -0.94 -9.64
C ASN A 11 -29.13 -2.30 -9.82
N PRO A 12 -29.86 -3.33 -10.28
CA PRO A 12 -29.26 -4.62 -10.59
C PRO A 12 -28.33 -4.49 -11.80
N THR A 13 -27.09 -4.92 -11.64
CA THR A 13 -26.09 -5.03 -12.72
C THR A 13 -25.52 -6.45 -12.74
N SER A 14 -24.94 -6.87 -13.86
CA SER A 14 -24.36 -8.20 -13.98
C SER A 14 -23.19 -8.40 -13.00
N ILE A 15 -23.15 -9.55 -12.34
CA ILE A 15 -22.08 -9.93 -11.38
C ILE A 15 -20.72 -10.17 -12.04
N LEU A 16 -20.68 -10.36 -13.37
CA LEU A 16 -19.49 -10.83 -14.09
C LEU A 16 -18.20 -10.04 -13.78
N PRO A 17 -18.18 -8.69 -13.76
CA PRO A 17 -16.96 -7.94 -13.46
C PRO A 17 -16.43 -8.22 -12.05
N LEU A 18 -17.34 -8.38 -11.07
CA LEU A 18 -16.98 -8.70 -9.69
C LEU A 18 -16.40 -10.13 -9.57
N ALA A 19 -16.95 -11.09 -10.32
CA ALA A 19 -16.42 -12.46 -10.35
C ALA A 19 -15.02 -12.51 -11.00
N ILE A 20 -14.79 -11.77 -12.09
CA ILE A 20 -13.47 -11.67 -12.72
C ILE A 20 -12.46 -11.00 -11.80
N PHE A 21 -12.85 -9.90 -11.16
CA PHE A 21 -11.99 -9.23 -10.17
C PHE A 21 -11.61 -10.17 -9.02
N ARG A 22 -12.55 -10.96 -8.51
CA ARG A 22 -12.27 -11.98 -7.47
C ARG A 22 -11.23 -13.01 -7.93
N MET A 23 -11.36 -13.53 -9.16
CA MET A 23 -10.40 -14.49 -9.72
C MET A 23 -9.02 -13.85 -9.85
N ALA A 24 -8.95 -12.67 -10.45
CA ALA A 24 -7.71 -11.95 -10.68
C ALA A 24 -7.01 -11.58 -9.35
N PHE A 25 -7.77 -11.07 -8.37
CA PHE A 25 -7.24 -10.74 -7.04
C PHE A 25 -6.67 -11.96 -6.34
N GLY A 26 -7.45 -13.05 -6.21
CA GLY A 26 -6.99 -14.26 -5.54
C GLY A 26 -5.77 -14.88 -6.23
N PHE A 27 -5.75 -14.91 -7.56
CA PHE A 27 -4.62 -15.42 -8.34
C PHE A 27 -3.34 -14.60 -8.10
N ILE A 28 -3.41 -13.28 -8.27
CA ILE A 28 -2.26 -12.39 -8.09
C ILE A 28 -1.76 -12.40 -6.64
N MET A 29 -2.65 -12.46 -5.66
CA MET A 29 -2.23 -12.57 -4.26
C MET A 29 -1.60 -13.92 -3.94
N GLY A 30 -2.10 -15.02 -4.50
CA GLY A 30 -1.47 -16.33 -4.39
C GLY A 30 -0.04 -16.32 -4.94
N LEU A 31 0.14 -15.78 -6.15
CA LEU A 31 1.48 -15.60 -6.75
C LEU A 31 2.37 -14.69 -5.91
N SER A 32 1.82 -13.63 -5.32
CA SER A 32 2.58 -12.74 -4.43
C SER A 32 3.10 -13.48 -3.20
N MET A 33 2.31 -14.34 -2.58
CA MET A 33 2.73 -15.11 -1.40
C MET A 33 3.77 -16.18 -1.78
N LEU A 34 3.60 -16.84 -2.93
CA LEU A 34 4.62 -17.76 -3.45
C LEU A 34 5.95 -17.03 -3.74
N ARG A 35 5.89 -15.82 -4.32
CA ARG A 35 7.06 -14.98 -4.54
C ARG A 35 7.72 -14.56 -3.23
N PHE A 36 6.92 -14.20 -2.22
CA PHE A 36 7.40 -13.81 -0.90
C PHE A 36 8.20 -14.95 -0.25
N MET A 37 7.69 -16.19 -0.30
CA MET A 37 8.40 -17.39 0.14
C MET A 37 9.67 -17.64 -0.67
N ARG A 38 9.58 -17.62 -2.01
CA ARG A 38 10.71 -17.90 -2.90
C ARG A 38 11.90 -16.97 -2.68
N ASN A 39 11.64 -15.72 -2.33
CA ASN A 39 12.67 -14.70 -2.14
C ASN A 39 13.32 -14.71 -0.74
N GLY A 40 12.91 -15.62 0.16
CA GLY A 40 13.43 -15.66 1.53
C GLY A 40 12.96 -14.48 2.40
N TRP A 41 11.83 -13.86 2.04
CA TRP A 41 11.33 -12.69 2.75
C TRP A 41 10.61 -13.04 4.06
N ILE A 42 10.27 -14.31 4.30
CA ILE A 42 9.79 -14.74 5.63
C ILE A 42 10.90 -14.54 6.65
N GLU A 43 12.09 -14.99 6.30
CA GLU A 43 13.29 -14.92 7.12
C GLU A 43 13.70 -13.47 7.32
N GLU A 44 13.78 -12.71 6.23
CA GLU A 44 14.22 -11.32 6.25
C GLU A 44 13.25 -10.39 7.01
N ALA A 45 11.93 -10.62 6.91
CA ALA A 45 10.93 -9.75 7.52
C ALA A 45 10.52 -10.17 8.93
N TYR A 46 10.53 -11.48 9.26
CA TYR A 46 9.88 -11.98 10.49
C TYR A 46 10.74 -12.87 11.38
N VAL A 47 11.72 -13.60 10.85
CA VAL A 47 12.46 -14.61 11.64
C VAL A 47 13.82 -14.09 12.12
N ASN A 48 14.59 -13.47 11.21
CA ASN A 48 15.94 -13.01 11.49
C ASN A 48 16.00 -11.68 12.26
N PRO A 49 15.07 -10.71 12.09
CA PRO A 49 15.11 -9.48 12.86
C PRO A 49 15.02 -9.73 14.37
N THR A 50 15.91 -9.10 15.13
CA THR A 50 15.92 -9.17 16.61
C THR A 50 15.04 -8.10 17.26
N PHE A 51 14.57 -7.14 16.46
CA PHE A 51 13.74 -6.02 16.84
C PHE A 51 12.79 -5.72 15.67
N HIS A 52 11.55 -5.32 15.96
CA HIS A 52 10.57 -4.94 14.94
C HIS A 52 10.07 -3.51 15.16
N PHE A 53 10.03 -2.74 14.08
CA PHE A 53 9.39 -1.42 14.11
C PHE A 53 7.88 -1.60 14.03
N THR A 54 7.15 -1.15 15.05
CA THR A 54 5.70 -1.38 15.17
C THR A 54 4.90 -0.12 14.87
N TYR A 55 3.69 -0.28 14.33
CA TYR A 55 2.77 0.84 14.16
C TYR A 55 2.23 1.31 15.52
N THR A 56 2.05 2.62 15.67
CA THR A 56 1.45 3.17 16.89
C THR A 56 0.07 2.57 17.14
N ASN A 57 -0.18 2.10 18.35
CA ASN A 57 -1.37 1.34 18.80
C ASN A 57 -1.44 -0.13 18.34
N PHE A 58 -0.41 -0.63 17.65
CA PHE A 58 -0.28 -2.02 17.22
C PHE A 58 1.03 -2.64 17.73
N GLU A 59 1.60 -2.11 18.80
CA GLU A 59 2.85 -2.58 19.41
C GLU A 59 2.72 -4.02 19.94
N TRP A 60 1.50 -4.47 20.21
CA TRP A 60 1.17 -5.83 20.66
C TRP A 60 1.22 -6.89 19.53
N ILE A 61 1.28 -6.47 18.27
CA ILE A 61 1.45 -7.38 17.13
C ILE A 61 2.94 -7.67 16.97
N GLN A 62 3.32 -8.91 17.25
CA GLN A 62 4.69 -9.40 17.22
C GLN A 62 4.75 -10.71 16.43
N PRO A 63 5.87 -11.07 15.79
CA PRO A 63 5.98 -12.32 15.07
C PRO A 63 5.80 -13.51 16.03
N PHE A 64 5.24 -14.60 15.52
CA PHE A 64 5.25 -15.89 16.20
C PHE A 64 6.59 -16.59 15.99
N SER A 65 6.72 -17.81 16.55
CA SER A 65 7.87 -18.68 16.25
C SER A 65 8.08 -18.86 14.74
N ALA A 66 9.33 -19.09 14.33
CA ALA A 66 9.71 -19.21 12.93
C ALA A 66 8.81 -20.19 12.15
N SER A 67 8.59 -21.40 12.67
CA SER A 67 7.72 -22.41 12.06
C SER A 67 6.29 -21.92 11.89
N THR A 68 5.76 -21.18 12.86
CA THR A 68 4.41 -20.59 12.78
C THR A 68 4.36 -19.52 11.70
N MET A 69 5.41 -18.71 11.53
CA MET A 69 5.46 -17.70 10.48
C MET A 69 5.40 -18.32 9.08
N TYR A 70 6.11 -19.42 8.82
CA TYR A 70 5.97 -20.16 7.55
C TYR A 70 4.55 -20.67 7.34
N ILE A 71 3.94 -21.26 8.37
CA ILE A 71 2.56 -21.76 8.30
C ILE A 71 1.59 -20.62 7.95
N LEU A 72 1.70 -19.46 8.60
CA LEU A 72 0.81 -18.33 8.35
C LEU A 72 0.93 -17.79 6.92
N VAL A 73 2.13 -17.74 6.36
CA VAL A 73 2.34 -17.30 4.96
C VAL A 73 1.76 -18.32 3.97
N VAL A 74 1.94 -19.63 4.24
CA VAL A 74 1.32 -20.69 3.43
C VAL A 74 -0.20 -20.63 3.51
N LEU A 75 -0.78 -20.47 4.70
CA LEU A 75 -2.21 -20.31 4.88
C LEU A 75 -2.74 -19.07 4.16
N CYS A 76 -1.99 -17.98 4.13
CA CYS A 76 -2.32 -16.79 3.36
C CYS A 76 -2.36 -17.08 1.85
N ALA A 77 -1.38 -17.82 1.33
CA ALA A 77 -1.34 -18.26 -0.07
C ALA A 77 -2.53 -19.18 -0.43
N VAL A 78 -2.85 -20.14 0.45
CA VAL A 78 -4.00 -21.04 0.29
C VAL A 78 -5.31 -20.26 0.32
N ALA A 79 -5.47 -19.33 1.25
CA ALA A 79 -6.65 -18.48 1.33
C ALA A 79 -6.83 -17.65 0.04
N ALA A 80 -5.75 -17.08 -0.51
CA ALA A 80 -5.78 -16.37 -1.80
C ALA A 80 -6.20 -17.29 -2.96
N PHE A 81 -5.70 -18.51 -3.01
CA PHE A 81 -6.10 -19.51 -4.01
C PHE A 81 -7.59 -19.87 -3.88
N LEU A 82 -8.08 -20.11 -2.66
CA LEU A 82 -9.50 -20.39 -2.38
C LEU A 82 -10.39 -19.20 -2.78
N ILE A 83 -9.94 -17.96 -2.54
CA ILE A 83 -10.60 -16.75 -3.06
C ILE A 83 -10.65 -16.79 -4.58
N SER A 84 -9.56 -17.18 -5.27
CA SER A 84 -9.43 -17.22 -6.74
C SER A 84 -10.35 -18.24 -7.42
N ILE A 85 -10.59 -19.39 -6.81
CA ILE A 85 -11.57 -20.36 -7.32
C ILE A 85 -12.98 -20.13 -6.74
N GLY A 86 -13.10 -19.28 -5.73
CA GLY A 86 -14.34 -19.00 -5.03
C GLY A 86 -14.89 -20.23 -4.28
N LEU A 87 -14.02 -20.93 -3.56
CA LEU A 87 -14.37 -22.05 -2.68
C LEU A 87 -14.27 -21.59 -1.22
N PHE A 88 -15.31 -21.86 -0.41
CA PHE A 88 -15.45 -21.34 0.96
C PHE A 88 -15.21 -19.83 1.02
N TYR A 89 -15.70 -19.11 0.02
CA TYR A 89 -15.24 -17.75 -0.30
C TYR A 89 -15.26 -16.78 0.88
N ARG A 90 -16.33 -16.82 1.70
CA ARG A 90 -16.46 -15.94 2.87
C ARG A 90 -15.35 -16.22 3.90
N ILE A 91 -15.14 -17.49 4.23
CA ILE A 91 -14.13 -17.92 5.20
C ILE A 91 -12.74 -17.63 4.64
N ALA A 92 -12.49 -17.96 3.37
CA ALA A 92 -11.22 -17.71 2.71
C ALA A 92 -10.89 -16.20 2.67
N THR A 93 -11.86 -15.34 2.38
CA THR A 93 -11.65 -13.89 2.33
C THR A 93 -11.38 -13.29 3.72
N VAL A 94 -12.13 -13.71 4.75
CA VAL A 94 -11.88 -13.28 6.14
C VAL A 94 -10.50 -13.75 6.60
N SER A 95 -10.16 -15.02 6.33
CA SER A 95 -8.86 -15.59 6.70
C SER A 95 -7.72 -14.84 6.01
N PHE A 96 -7.83 -14.61 4.70
CA PHE A 96 -6.85 -13.85 3.95
C PHE A 96 -6.69 -12.42 4.49
N PHE A 97 -7.80 -11.71 4.76
CA PHE A 97 -7.75 -10.36 5.33
C PHE A 97 -6.99 -10.36 6.66
N LEU A 98 -7.36 -11.24 7.59
CA LEU A 98 -6.72 -11.30 8.92
C LEU A 98 -5.24 -11.68 8.82
N LEU A 99 -4.91 -12.72 8.05
CA LEU A 99 -3.54 -13.20 7.87
C LEU A 99 -2.67 -12.15 7.17
N PHE A 100 -3.12 -11.62 6.04
CA PHE A 100 -2.36 -10.64 5.27
C PHE A 100 -2.16 -9.35 6.07
N THR A 101 -3.23 -8.81 6.69
CA THR A 101 -3.11 -7.60 7.51
C THR A 101 -2.24 -7.83 8.75
N TYR A 102 -2.28 -9.00 9.37
CA TYR A 102 -1.36 -9.35 10.47
C TYR A 102 0.09 -9.32 10.00
N LEU A 103 0.43 -9.99 8.90
CA LEU A 103 1.79 -10.03 8.33
C LEU A 103 2.35 -8.63 8.04
N GLU A 104 1.50 -7.71 7.59
CA GLU A 104 1.88 -6.31 7.34
C GLU A 104 2.08 -5.48 8.61
N LEU A 105 1.32 -5.76 9.67
CA LEU A 105 1.37 -4.98 10.90
C LEU A 105 2.56 -5.32 11.80
N ILE A 106 3.21 -6.48 11.59
CA ILE A 106 4.39 -6.90 12.36
C ILE A 106 5.57 -5.96 12.14
N GLU A 107 5.85 -5.57 10.89
CA GLU A 107 7.11 -4.90 10.53
C GLU A 107 6.88 -3.69 9.63
N LYS A 108 6.91 -2.50 10.27
CA LYS A 108 6.69 -1.21 9.62
C LYS A 108 7.75 -0.86 8.57
N SER A 109 8.98 -1.35 8.69
CA SER A 109 10.03 -1.07 7.70
C SER A 109 9.74 -1.69 6.33
N TRP A 110 8.83 -2.66 6.24
CA TRP A 110 8.39 -3.27 4.98
C TRP A 110 7.13 -2.60 4.38
N TYR A 111 6.65 -1.51 4.98
CA TYR A 111 5.44 -0.83 4.53
C TYR A 111 5.49 -0.41 3.06
N LEU A 112 4.48 -0.85 2.30
CA LEU A 112 4.20 -0.34 0.96
C LEU A 112 2.71 -0.01 0.83
N ASN A 113 2.37 1.09 0.15
CA ASN A 113 0.97 1.49 -0.07
C ASN A 113 0.14 0.38 -0.73
N HIS A 114 0.74 -0.44 -1.59
CA HIS A 114 0.00 -1.51 -2.27
C HIS A 114 -0.37 -2.68 -1.36
N TYR A 115 0.37 -2.93 -0.27
CA TYR A 115 -0.03 -3.91 0.73
C TYR A 115 -1.20 -3.42 1.58
N TYR A 116 -1.20 -2.12 1.92
CA TYR A 116 -2.39 -1.48 2.49
C TYR A 116 -3.60 -1.61 1.55
N PHE A 117 -3.44 -1.34 0.25
CA PHE A 117 -4.50 -1.55 -0.75
C PHE A 117 -5.05 -2.98 -0.75
N VAL A 118 -4.19 -3.99 -0.69
CA VAL A 118 -4.60 -5.40 -0.64
C VAL A 118 -5.46 -5.68 0.59
N SER A 119 -5.06 -5.19 1.77
CA SER A 119 -5.84 -5.33 3.00
C SER A 119 -7.23 -4.69 2.87
N LEU A 120 -7.32 -3.50 2.26
CA LEU A 120 -8.60 -2.83 2.01
C LEU A 120 -9.48 -3.61 1.02
N ILE A 121 -8.93 -4.11 -0.09
CA ILE A 121 -9.68 -4.91 -1.06
C ILE A 121 -10.17 -6.21 -0.42
N ALA A 122 -9.33 -6.90 0.34
CA ALA A 122 -9.73 -8.10 1.07
C ALA A 122 -10.87 -7.79 2.04
N PHE A 123 -10.77 -6.71 2.82
CA PHE A 123 -11.84 -6.24 3.70
C PHE A 123 -13.14 -5.98 2.95
N LEU A 124 -13.09 -5.27 1.81
CA LEU A 124 -14.27 -5.00 1.00
C LEU A 124 -14.91 -6.31 0.51
N LEU A 125 -14.10 -7.24 -0.02
CA LEU A 125 -14.56 -8.54 -0.53
C LEU A 125 -15.29 -9.37 0.54
N ILE A 126 -14.97 -9.24 1.84
CA ILE A 126 -15.71 -9.93 2.93
C ILE A 126 -17.21 -9.69 2.82
N TRP A 127 -17.64 -8.53 2.33
CA TRP A 127 -19.05 -8.11 2.25
C TRP A 127 -19.67 -8.35 0.88
N LEU A 128 -18.87 -8.46 -0.18
CA LEU A 128 -19.36 -8.54 -1.56
C LEU A 128 -19.73 -9.98 -1.95
N PRO A 129 -20.82 -10.23 -2.69
CA PRO A 129 -21.22 -11.59 -3.08
C PRO A 129 -20.44 -12.09 -4.32
N ALA A 130 -19.11 -11.97 -4.32
CA ALA A 130 -18.28 -12.24 -5.51
C ALA A 130 -18.19 -13.73 -5.89
N ASN A 131 -18.60 -14.63 -4.98
CA ASN A 131 -18.73 -16.07 -5.24
C ASN A 131 -20.06 -16.45 -5.90
N GLY A 132 -20.95 -15.51 -6.23
CA GLY A 132 -22.24 -15.85 -6.83
C GLY A 132 -22.18 -16.35 -8.28
N LYS A 133 -21.03 -16.25 -8.95
CA LYS A 133 -20.81 -16.73 -10.32
C LYS A 133 -19.34 -17.08 -10.54
N TYR A 134 -19.06 -17.99 -11.48
CA TYR A 134 -17.71 -18.47 -11.81
C TYR A 134 -16.92 -18.85 -10.56
N SER A 135 -17.52 -19.70 -9.72
CA SER A 135 -16.94 -20.13 -8.45
C SER A 135 -17.33 -21.57 -8.15
N CYS A 136 -16.49 -22.26 -7.38
CA CYS A 136 -16.82 -23.57 -6.83
C CYS A 136 -18.06 -23.49 -5.93
N ASP A 137 -18.16 -22.48 -5.06
CA ASP A 137 -19.30 -22.27 -4.17
C ASP A 137 -20.64 -22.23 -4.93
N SER A 138 -20.73 -21.48 -6.01
CA SER A 138 -21.97 -21.38 -6.80
C SER A 138 -22.26 -22.63 -7.62
N SER A 139 -21.23 -23.42 -7.92
CA SER A 139 -21.37 -24.70 -8.62
C SER A 139 -21.88 -25.79 -7.69
N ILE A 140 -21.38 -25.83 -6.45
CA ILE A 140 -21.76 -26.77 -5.39
C ILE A 140 -23.12 -26.37 -4.78
N PHE A 141 -23.25 -25.10 -4.36
CA PHE A 141 -24.45 -24.57 -3.72
C PHE A 141 -25.24 -23.70 -4.70
N LYS A 142 -26.19 -24.32 -5.41
CA LYS A 142 -27.00 -23.63 -6.43
C LYS A 142 -27.76 -22.40 -5.90
N SER A 143 -28.08 -22.34 -4.60
CA SER A 143 -28.71 -21.19 -3.94
C SER A 143 -27.85 -19.92 -3.94
N LEU A 144 -26.53 -20.05 -4.09
CA LEU A 144 -25.60 -18.93 -4.18
C LEU A 144 -25.51 -18.34 -5.59
N LYS A 145 -26.04 -19.02 -6.62
CA LYS A 145 -25.97 -18.54 -8.01
C LYS A 145 -26.69 -17.19 -8.15
N LYS A 146 -25.96 -16.19 -8.66
CA LYS A 146 -26.49 -14.86 -8.97
C LYS A 146 -26.16 -14.49 -10.40
N ALA A 147 -27.15 -13.97 -11.11
CA ALA A 147 -26.92 -13.32 -12.40
C ALA A 147 -26.55 -11.83 -12.20
N THR A 148 -27.14 -11.20 -11.19
CA THR A 148 -26.99 -9.77 -10.91
C THR A 148 -26.67 -9.49 -9.44
N VAL A 149 -26.08 -8.33 -9.23
CA VAL A 149 -25.75 -7.72 -7.92
C VAL A 149 -26.11 -6.24 -7.97
N PRO A 150 -26.35 -5.57 -6.83
CA PRO A 150 -26.53 -4.13 -6.81
C PRO A 150 -25.26 -3.41 -7.29
N THR A 151 -25.40 -2.34 -8.08
CA THR A 151 -24.27 -1.59 -8.65
C THR A 151 -23.21 -1.17 -7.62
N TRP A 152 -23.60 -0.87 -6.38
CA TRP A 152 -22.67 -0.46 -5.33
C TRP A 152 -21.57 -1.49 -5.07
N THR A 153 -21.83 -2.79 -5.25
CA THR A 153 -20.82 -3.84 -4.99
C THR A 153 -19.65 -3.76 -5.95
N ILE A 154 -19.89 -3.28 -7.17
CA ILE A 154 -18.84 -3.03 -8.17
C ILE A 154 -18.27 -1.62 -7.98
N ALA A 155 -19.13 -0.63 -7.72
CA ALA A 155 -18.73 0.76 -7.59
C ALA A 155 -17.75 0.99 -6.43
N ILE A 156 -17.87 0.26 -5.31
CA ILE A 156 -16.96 0.43 -4.17
C ILE A 156 -15.53 -0.01 -4.48
N ILE A 157 -15.35 -1.08 -5.27
CA ILE A 157 -14.02 -1.52 -5.72
C ILE A 157 -13.45 -0.53 -6.74
N LYS A 158 -14.29 -0.05 -7.68
CA LYS A 158 -13.90 1.02 -8.61
C LYS A 158 -13.45 2.27 -7.86
N PHE A 159 -14.19 2.69 -6.85
CA PHE A 159 -13.86 3.81 -5.99
C PHE A 159 -12.50 3.60 -5.29
N GLN A 160 -12.26 2.42 -4.70
CA GLN A 160 -10.97 2.15 -4.04
C GLN A 160 -9.78 2.14 -5.01
N LEU A 161 -9.96 1.74 -6.27
CA LEU A 161 -8.90 1.90 -7.27
C LEU A 161 -8.72 3.36 -7.69
N SER A 162 -9.83 4.07 -7.88
CA SER A 162 -9.81 5.49 -8.25
C SER A 162 -9.15 6.37 -7.19
N ILE A 163 -9.34 6.06 -5.89
CA ILE A 163 -8.77 6.87 -4.80
C ILE A 163 -7.26 6.78 -4.74
N VAL A 164 -6.69 5.61 -5.06
CA VAL A 164 -5.23 5.40 -5.14
C VAL A 164 -4.63 6.31 -6.22
N TYR A 165 -5.22 6.31 -7.43
CA TYR A 165 -4.76 7.18 -8.52
C TYR A 165 -4.96 8.66 -8.21
N PHE A 166 -6.13 9.03 -7.68
CA PHE A 166 -6.43 10.42 -7.35
C PHE A 166 -5.44 11.02 -6.34
N TYR A 167 -5.14 10.30 -5.25
CA TYR A 167 -4.13 10.76 -4.30
C TYR A 167 -2.70 10.60 -4.83
N GLY A 168 -2.44 9.66 -5.74
CA GLY A 168 -1.20 9.60 -6.51
C GLY A 168 -0.94 10.88 -7.32
N ALA A 169 -1.98 11.43 -7.96
CA ALA A 169 -1.92 12.71 -8.66
C ALA A 169 -1.68 13.87 -7.70
N ILE A 170 -2.41 13.93 -6.57
CA ILE A 170 -2.20 14.96 -5.54
C ILE A 170 -0.76 14.91 -5.00
N ALA A 171 -0.21 13.72 -4.79
CA ALA A 171 1.16 13.56 -4.32
C ALA A 171 2.18 14.15 -5.31
N LYS A 172 1.90 14.05 -6.61
CA LYS A 172 2.71 14.55 -7.73
C LYS A 172 2.56 16.05 -8.01
N LEU A 173 1.66 16.77 -7.35
CA LEU A 173 1.58 18.23 -7.43
C LEU A 173 2.73 18.95 -6.70
N LYS A 174 3.54 18.22 -5.94
CA LYS A 174 4.66 18.81 -5.19
C LYS A 174 5.72 19.37 -6.13
N HIS A 175 6.30 20.51 -5.75
CA HIS A 175 7.26 21.26 -6.55
C HIS A 175 8.42 20.39 -7.07
N ASP A 176 9.02 19.59 -6.19
CA ASP A 176 10.14 18.69 -6.54
C ASP A 176 9.80 17.67 -7.63
N TRP A 177 8.54 17.23 -7.69
CA TRP A 177 8.08 16.31 -8.73
C TRP A 177 7.74 17.07 -10.01
N LEU A 178 6.80 18.03 -9.92
CA LEU A 178 6.16 18.57 -11.11
C LEU A 178 7.02 19.62 -11.83
N ILE A 179 7.69 20.47 -11.06
CA ILE A 179 8.46 21.60 -11.58
C ILE A 179 9.93 21.21 -11.76
N GLU A 180 10.51 20.50 -10.79
CA GLU A 180 11.93 20.18 -10.84
C GLU A 180 12.25 18.80 -11.41
N ALA A 181 11.25 17.90 -11.45
CA ALA A 181 11.41 16.50 -11.82
C ALA A 181 12.56 15.77 -11.09
N GLN A 182 12.92 16.19 -9.87
CA GLN A 182 14.14 15.72 -9.20
C GLN A 182 14.18 14.20 -8.98
N PRO A 183 13.12 13.54 -8.45
CA PRO A 183 13.18 12.09 -8.28
C PRO A 183 13.39 11.38 -9.62
N LEU A 184 12.73 11.86 -10.68
CA LEU A 184 12.83 11.28 -12.01
C LEU A 184 14.18 11.54 -12.68
N LYS A 185 14.80 12.70 -12.48
CA LYS A 185 16.18 12.98 -12.92
C LYS A 185 17.14 11.96 -12.32
N ILE A 186 17.02 11.70 -11.02
CA ILE A 186 17.88 10.72 -10.32
C ILE A 186 17.63 9.31 -10.87
N TRP A 187 16.37 8.88 -10.95
CA TRP A 187 16.04 7.50 -11.31
C TRP A 187 16.26 7.18 -12.78
N LEU A 188 15.88 8.07 -13.70
CA LEU A 188 15.99 7.81 -15.14
C LEU A 188 17.45 7.86 -15.61
N ASN A 189 18.26 8.77 -15.07
CA ASN A 189 19.70 8.81 -15.35
C ASN A 189 20.43 7.54 -14.90
N ALA A 190 19.89 6.83 -13.90
CA ALA A 190 20.40 5.53 -13.46
C ALA A 190 19.91 4.33 -14.31
N LYS A 191 19.18 4.58 -15.41
CA LYS A 191 18.56 3.58 -16.30
C LYS A 191 18.89 3.77 -17.78
N THR A 192 19.96 4.50 -18.10
CA THR A 192 20.38 4.76 -19.49
C THR A 192 20.90 3.51 -20.22
N ASP A 193 21.17 2.43 -19.49
CA ASP A 193 21.64 1.14 -20.01
C ASP A 193 20.52 0.20 -20.51
N ILE A 194 19.24 0.57 -20.35
CA ILE A 194 18.13 -0.28 -20.80
C ILE A 194 18.08 -0.31 -22.33
N PRO A 195 18.08 -1.50 -22.97
CA PRO A 195 17.97 -1.61 -24.42
C PRO A 195 16.75 -0.87 -24.98
N LEU A 196 16.95 -0.20 -26.13
CA LEU A 196 15.95 0.57 -26.90
C LEU A 196 15.46 1.88 -26.27
N ILE A 197 15.24 1.92 -24.96
CA ILE A 197 14.65 3.10 -24.28
C ILE A 197 15.65 3.92 -23.47
N GLY A 198 16.81 3.35 -23.10
CA GLY A 198 17.81 3.99 -22.25
C GLY A 198 18.36 5.29 -22.84
N VAL A 199 18.54 5.35 -24.16
CA VAL A 199 19.01 6.54 -24.90
C VAL A 199 18.06 7.74 -24.69
N ILE A 200 16.76 7.51 -24.51
CA ILE A 200 15.79 8.58 -24.27
C ILE A 200 16.01 9.22 -22.89
N PHE A 201 16.53 8.47 -21.92
CA PHE A 201 16.77 8.96 -20.57
C PHE A 201 18.02 9.84 -20.46
N GLU A 202 18.88 9.87 -21.48
CA GLU A 202 20.00 10.81 -21.55
C GLU A 202 19.54 12.25 -21.83
N ASN A 203 18.33 12.42 -22.37
CA ASN A 203 17.78 13.74 -22.68
C ASN A 203 17.24 14.44 -21.41
N GLU A 204 17.71 15.67 -21.16
CA GLU A 204 17.33 16.47 -20.00
C GLU A 204 15.83 16.78 -19.89
N LEU A 205 15.08 16.74 -20.99
CA LEU A 205 13.63 16.95 -21.02
C LEU A 205 12.83 15.71 -20.59
N THR A 206 13.42 14.52 -20.69
CA THR A 206 12.71 13.25 -20.44
C THR A 206 12.17 13.15 -19.02
N PRO A 207 12.92 13.50 -17.96
CA PRO A 207 12.37 13.54 -16.59
C PRO A 207 11.12 14.41 -16.45
N PHE A 208 11.06 15.56 -17.14
CA PHE A 208 9.90 16.45 -17.08
C PHE A 208 8.69 15.87 -17.81
N VAL A 209 8.90 15.24 -18.97
CA VAL A 209 7.84 14.52 -19.70
C VAL A 209 7.27 13.41 -18.82
N PHE A 210 8.12 12.66 -18.13
CA PHE A 210 7.69 11.62 -17.19
C PHE A 210 6.98 12.19 -15.95
N ALA A 211 7.42 13.35 -15.45
CA ALA A 211 6.82 14.00 -14.28
C ALA A 211 5.38 14.45 -14.57
N TRP A 212 5.20 15.22 -15.65
CA TRP A 212 3.89 15.68 -16.09
C TRP A 212 3.02 14.53 -16.60
N GLY A 213 3.60 13.60 -17.35
CA GLY A 213 2.92 12.39 -17.82
C GLY A 213 2.38 11.55 -16.67
N GLY A 214 3.20 11.29 -15.64
CA GLY A 214 2.78 10.56 -14.44
C GLY A 214 1.69 11.28 -13.65
N PHE A 215 1.78 12.60 -13.51
CA PHE A 215 0.73 13.41 -12.88
C PHE A 215 -0.60 13.36 -13.64
N LEU A 216 -0.57 13.64 -14.95
CA LEU A 216 -1.75 13.65 -15.81
C LEU A 216 -2.39 12.27 -15.91
N TYR A 217 -1.57 11.22 -16.01
CA TYR A 217 -2.04 9.84 -16.01
C TYR A 217 -2.83 9.54 -14.72
N ASP A 218 -2.24 9.76 -13.54
CA ASP A 218 -2.89 9.47 -12.27
C ASP A 218 -4.19 10.28 -12.10
N LEU A 219 -4.21 11.52 -12.58
CA LEU A 219 -5.38 12.39 -12.49
C LEU A 219 -6.53 11.91 -13.40
N ILE A 220 -6.21 11.53 -14.64
CA ILE A 220 -7.20 11.32 -15.70
C ILE A 220 -7.68 9.87 -15.76
N ILE A 221 -6.83 8.90 -15.39
CA ILE A 221 -7.12 7.47 -15.57
C ILE A 221 -8.41 6.99 -14.90
N PRO A 222 -8.81 7.46 -13.69
CA PRO A 222 -10.08 7.05 -13.09
C PRO A 222 -11.29 7.44 -13.95
N PHE A 223 -11.25 8.63 -14.55
CA PHE A 223 -12.32 9.15 -15.39
C PHE A 223 -12.41 8.41 -16.72
N LEU A 224 -11.26 8.10 -17.34
CA LEU A 224 -11.23 7.31 -18.58
C LEU A 224 -11.81 5.92 -18.38
N LEU A 225 -11.46 5.25 -17.27
CA LEU A 225 -11.95 3.90 -16.95
C LEU A 225 -13.44 3.87 -16.57
N TRP A 226 -13.93 4.90 -15.86
CA TRP A 226 -15.36 5.04 -15.54
C TRP A 226 -16.21 5.23 -16.79
N ASN A 227 -15.78 6.10 -17.70
CA ASN A 227 -16.53 6.43 -18.91
C ASN A 227 -16.39 5.33 -19.96
N ARG A 228 -17.51 4.69 -20.30
CA ARG A 228 -17.59 3.60 -21.29
C ARG A 228 -16.96 3.93 -22.65
N LYS A 229 -17.04 5.17 -23.13
CA LYS A 229 -16.50 5.55 -24.45
C LYS A 229 -14.97 5.61 -24.46
N SER A 230 -14.37 6.10 -23.37
CA SER A 230 -12.92 6.27 -23.24
C SER A 230 -12.21 5.07 -22.60
N ARG A 231 -12.97 4.14 -22.01
CA ARG A 231 -12.44 2.99 -21.27
C ARG A 231 -11.40 2.16 -22.03
N PRO A 232 -11.56 1.84 -23.33
CA PRO A 232 -10.53 1.11 -24.07
C PRO A 232 -9.18 1.83 -24.10
N ILE A 233 -9.19 3.15 -24.30
CA ILE A 233 -7.99 4.00 -24.22
C ILE A 233 -7.41 3.95 -22.81
N GLY A 234 -8.27 4.05 -21.79
CA GLY A 234 -7.88 3.89 -20.38
C GLY A 234 -7.14 2.57 -20.12
N PHE A 235 -7.61 1.44 -20.66
CA PHE A 235 -6.92 0.16 -20.48
C PHE A 235 -5.55 0.10 -21.15
N ILE A 236 -5.43 0.65 -22.36
CA ILE A 236 -4.13 0.74 -23.05
C ILE A 236 -3.16 1.56 -22.19
N LEU A 237 -3.61 2.71 -21.67
CA LEU A 237 -2.78 3.55 -20.80
C LEU A 237 -2.42 2.84 -19.48
N VAL A 238 -3.34 2.11 -18.85
CA VAL A 238 -3.05 1.28 -17.65
C VAL A 238 -1.95 0.27 -17.96
N LEU A 239 -2.04 -0.47 -19.06
CA LEU A 239 -1.05 -1.46 -19.44
C LEU A 239 0.32 -0.81 -19.69
N VAL A 240 0.36 0.22 -20.54
CA VAL A 240 1.62 0.91 -20.89
C VAL A 240 2.27 1.51 -19.65
N PHE A 241 1.52 2.25 -18.83
CA PHE A 241 2.05 2.91 -17.65
C PHE A 241 2.58 1.91 -16.62
N HIS A 242 1.83 0.86 -16.32
CA HIS A 242 2.25 -0.12 -15.30
C HIS A 242 3.37 -1.04 -15.78
N ILE A 243 3.42 -1.38 -17.06
CA ILE A 243 4.57 -2.10 -17.63
C ILE A 243 5.82 -1.22 -17.60
N LEU A 244 5.71 0.04 -18.02
CA LEU A 244 6.83 0.98 -18.00
C LEU A 244 7.35 1.20 -16.57
N THR A 245 6.45 1.41 -15.61
CA THR A 245 6.85 1.56 -14.21
C THR A 245 7.44 0.28 -13.62
N HIS A 246 7.00 -0.92 -14.05
CA HIS A 246 7.64 -2.17 -13.65
C HIS A 246 9.07 -2.31 -14.18
N ILE A 247 9.30 -1.90 -15.43
CA ILE A 247 10.62 -1.94 -16.07
C ILE A 247 11.56 -0.93 -15.39
N LEU A 248 11.08 0.27 -15.12
CA LEU A 248 11.91 1.37 -14.61
C LEU A 248 12.09 1.33 -13.09
N PHE A 249 11.07 0.91 -12.37
CA PHE A 249 11.01 1.03 -10.92
C PHE A 249 10.74 -0.34 -10.26
N ASN A 250 11.54 -0.69 -9.26
CA ASN A 250 11.35 -1.91 -8.49
C ASN A 250 10.27 -1.74 -7.41
N ILE A 251 9.01 -1.65 -7.83
CA ILE A 251 7.84 -1.32 -6.98
C ILE A 251 6.95 -2.51 -6.62
N GLY A 252 7.53 -3.71 -6.61
CA GLY A 252 6.88 -4.91 -6.08
C GLY A 252 5.68 -5.40 -6.91
N MET A 253 4.55 -5.69 -6.25
CA MET A 253 3.34 -6.21 -6.93
C MET A 253 2.42 -5.11 -7.49
N PHE A 254 2.73 -3.83 -7.23
CA PHE A 254 1.82 -2.73 -7.55
C PHE A 254 1.38 -2.69 -9.03
N PRO A 255 2.28 -2.77 -10.03
CA PRO A 255 1.88 -2.77 -11.45
C PRO A 255 0.84 -3.85 -11.78
N TRP A 256 1.08 -5.07 -11.30
CA TRP A 256 0.20 -6.20 -11.54
C TRP A 256 -1.14 -6.03 -10.83
N LEU A 257 -1.14 -5.57 -9.57
CA LEU A 257 -2.37 -5.28 -8.84
C LEU A 257 -3.24 -4.23 -9.55
N MET A 258 -2.61 -3.20 -10.11
CA MET A 258 -3.35 -2.14 -10.80
C MET A 258 -3.86 -2.58 -12.18
N ILE A 259 -3.06 -3.35 -12.95
CA ILE A 259 -3.50 -3.94 -14.23
C ILE A 259 -4.67 -4.89 -14.00
N PHE A 260 -4.49 -5.92 -13.17
CA PHE A 260 -5.52 -6.93 -12.93
C PHE A 260 -6.71 -6.37 -12.15
N GLY A 261 -6.47 -5.44 -11.23
CA GLY A 261 -7.53 -4.74 -10.51
C GLY A 261 -8.41 -3.90 -11.44
N SER A 262 -7.83 -3.25 -12.45
CA SER A 262 -8.57 -2.43 -13.41
C SER A 262 -9.61 -3.23 -14.23
N LEU A 263 -9.50 -4.56 -14.30
CA LEU A 263 -10.49 -5.42 -14.96
C LEU A 263 -11.93 -5.23 -14.41
N ILE A 264 -12.09 -4.76 -13.17
CA ILE A 264 -13.40 -4.42 -12.59
C ILE A 264 -14.13 -3.31 -13.37
N PHE A 265 -13.40 -2.48 -14.14
CA PHE A 265 -13.98 -1.43 -14.95
C PHE A 265 -14.67 -1.94 -16.22
N ILE A 266 -14.28 -3.11 -16.73
CA ILE A 266 -14.87 -3.72 -17.94
C ILE A 266 -16.28 -4.23 -17.62
N GLU A 267 -17.26 -3.76 -18.40
CA GLU A 267 -18.64 -4.18 -18.28
C GLU A 267 -18.91 -5.54 -18.92
N SER A 268 -20.00 -6.19 -18.51
CA SER A 268 -20.31 -7.55 -18.97
C SER A 268 -20.56 -7.68 -20.47
N ASN A 269 -21.03 -6.61 -21.11
CA ASN A 269 -21.22 -6.58 -22.57
C ASN A 269 -19.87 -6.51 -23.30
N GLU A 270 -18.86 -5.90 -22.69
CA GLU A 270 -17.51 -5.75 -23.25
C GLU A 270 -16.72 -7.06 -23.09
N TRP A 271 -16.78 -7.69 -21.91
CA TRP A 271 -16.25 -9.03 -21.68
C TRP A 271 -16.77 -10.06 -22.70
N ARG A 272 -18.07 -9.96 -23.03
CA ARG A 272 -18.71 -10.77 -24.07
C ARG A 272 -18.08 -10.59 -25.44
N ARG A 273 -17.87 -9.33 -25.85
CA ARG A 273 -17.31 -9.00 -27.17
C ARG A 273 -15.86 -9.46 -27.30
N LEU A 274 -15.08 -9.36 -26.22
CA LEU A 274 -13.67 -9.68 -26.21
C LEU A 274 -13.39 -11.19 -26.18
N PHE A 275 -14.17 -11.96 -25.42
CA PHE A 275 -13.84 -13.36 -25.13
C PHE A 275 -14.97 -14.35 -25.47
N GLY A 276 -16.00 -13.90 -26.19
CA GLY A 276 -17.15 -14.75 -26.52
C GLY A 276 -17.83 -15.35 -25.28
N LEU A 277 -17.66 -14.72 -24.11
CA LEU A 277 -18.20 -15.19 -22.83
C LEU A 277 -19.73 -15.12 -22.88
N SER A 278 -20.35 -16.15 -23.45
CA SER A 278 -21.79 -16.26 -23.59
C SER A 278 -22.43 -16.27 -22.23
N PRO A 279 -23.39 -15.37 -21.96
CA PRO A 279 -24.45 -15.71 -21.07
C PRO A 279 -25.59 -16.18 -21.96
N ASN A 280 -26.00 -17.43 -21.76
CA ASN A 280 -27.39 -17.78 -21.95
C ASN A 280 -28.20 -16.85 -21.03
N ILE A 281 -28.48 -15.63 -21.49
CA ILE A 281 -29.49 -14.75 -20.93
C ILE A 281 -30.74 -15.13 -21.71
N SER A 282 -31.29 -16.31 -21.41
CA SER A 282 -32.74 -16.38 -21.41
C SER A 282 -33.19 -15.19 -20.59
N THR A 283 -34.05 -14.35 -21.15
CA THR A 283 -34.67 -13.17 -20.55
C THR A 283 -34.81 -13.30 -19.03
N ILE A 284 -33.77 -12.92 -18.28
CA ILE A 284 -33.74 -13.12 -16.83
C ILE A 284 -34.70 -12.07 -16.31
N LYS A 285 -35.89 -12.51 -15.89
CA LYS A 285 -36.84 -11.67 -15.17
C LYS A 285 -36.08 -11.09 -13.98
N PHE A 286 -35.84 -9.79 -14.03
CA PHE A 286 -35.20 -9.05 -12.97
C PHE A 286 -36.13 -9.06 -11.76
N SER A 287 -36.00 -10.05 -10.87
CA SER A 287 -36.56 -9.89 -9.53
C SER A 287 -35.71 -8.81 -8.87
N ALA A 288 -36.32 -7.68 -8.50
CA ALA A 288 -35.68 -6.71 -7.64
C ALA A 288 -35.10 -7.48 -6.45
N LEU A 289 -33.78 -7.51 -6.33
CA LEU A 289 -33.15 -8.02 -5.12
C LEU A 289 -33.78 -7.22 -3.98
N LYS A 290 -34.45 -7.91 -3.05
CA LYS A 290 -34.80 -7.30 -1.77
C LYS A 290 -33.46 -6.96 -1.12
N THR A 291 -32.96 -5.75 -1.37
CA THR A 291 -31.80 -5.21 -0.67
C THR A 291 -32.24 -5.17 0.78
N SER A 292 -31.83 -6.16 1.56
CA SER A 292 -32.04 -6.10 3.01
C SER A 292 -31.47 -4.75 3.44
N ARG A 293 -32.27 -3.99 4.19
CA ARG A 293 -31.90 -2.69 4.75
C ARG A 293 -30.84 -2.91 5.84
N ASN A 294 -29.72 -3.54 5.50
CA ASN A 294 -28.69 -3.84 6.47
C ASN A 294 -27.93 -2.55 6.77
N LEU A 295 -28.44 -1.83 7.76
CA LEU A 295 -27.94 -0.55 8.24
C LEU A 295 -26.47 -0.67 8.65
N LEU A 296 -26.07 -1.84 9.18
CA LEU A 296 -24.69 -2.15 9.54
C LEU A 296 -23.77 -2.08 8.32
N ILE A 297 -24.12 -2.77 7.22
CA ILE A 297 -23.31 -2.77 6.00
C ILE A 297 -23.16 -1.34 5.46
N LYS A 298 -24.24 -0.56 5.45
CA LYS A 298 -24.18 0.85 5.05
C LYS A 298 -23.26 1.66 5.96
N GLY A 299 -23.37 1.50 7.28
CA GLY A 299 -22.52 2.17 8.25
C GLY A 299 -21.04 1.85 8.05
N VAL A 300 -20.70 0.57 7.87
CA VAL A 300 -19.33 0.12 7.58
C VAL A 300 -18.77 0.78 6.32
N PHE A 301 -19.54 0.85 5.23
CA PHE A 301 -19.07 1.48 3.99
C PHE A 301 -18.97 3.00 4.09
N VAL A 302 -19.88 3.67 4.83
CA VAL A 302 -19.76 5.12 5.08
C VAL A 302 -18.48 5.41 5.84
N VAL A 303 -18.22 4.69 6.94
CA VAL A 303 -16.98 4.82 7.71
C VAL A 303 -15.76 4.54 6.84
N PHE A 304 -15.79 3.46 6.05
CA PHE A 304 -14.71 3.11 5.14
C PHE A 304 -14.41 4.25 4.15
N VAL A 305 -15.43 4.73 3.42
CA VAL A 305 -15.27 5.80 2.43
C VAL A 305 -14.78 7.10 3.09
N THR A 306 -15.31 7.46 4.26
CA THR A 306 -14.87 8.63 5.02
C THR A 306 -13.39 8.50 5.39
N ILE A 307 -12.94 7.35 5.89
CA ILE A 307 -11.53 7.13 6.21
C ILE A 307 -10.67 7.24 4.95
N GLN A 308 -11.08 6.62 3.83
CA GLN A 308 -10.29 6.64 2.59
C GLN A 308 -10.17 8.03 1.96
N ILE A 309 -11.12 8.94 2.22
CA ILE A 309 -11.05 10.34 1.79
C ILE A 309 -10.25 11.19 2.79
N LEU A 310 -10.50 11.05 4.09
CA LEU A 310 -9.93 11.98 5.07
C LEU A 310 -8.52 11.58 5.53
N ALA A 311 -8.25 10.28 5.71
CA ALA A 311 -6.98 9.83 6.25
C ALA A 311 -5.77 10.21 5.38
N PRO A 312 -5.82 10.13 4.02
CA PRO A 312 -4.72 10.59 3.19
C PRO A 312 -4.41 12.08 3.33
N LEU A 313 -5.42 12.91 3.61
CA LEU A 313 -5.29 14.36 3.74
C LEU A 313 -4.74 14.81 5.09
N ARG A 314 -4.65 13.92 6.09
CA ARG A 314 -4.26 14.30 7.46
C ARG A 314 -2.88 14.95 7.56
N HIS A 315 -1.98 14.66 6.62
CA HIS A 315 -0.62 15.22 6.64
C HIS A 315 -0.61 16.76 6.56
N PHE A 316 -1.61 17.37 5.89
CA PHE A 316 -1.78 18.83 5.84
C PHE A 316 -1.97 19.46 7.23
N LEU A 317 -2.45 18.69 8.22
CA LEU A 317 -2.61 19.15 9.60
C LEU A 317 -1.40 18.84 10.49
N LEU A 318 -0.48 18.00 10.01
CA LEU A 318 0.58 17.42 10.82
C LEU A 318 1.96 18.01 10.54
N THR A 319 2.20 18.49 9.32
CA THR A 319 3.51 18.96 8.86
C THR A 319 3.41 19.83 7.62
N ASP A 320 4.29 20.83 7.52
CA ASP A 320 4.41 21.67 6.33
C ASP A 320 5.06 20.94 5.15
N ASN A 321 5.93 19.96 5.42
CA ASN A 321 6.61 19.18 4.40
C ASN A 321 6.59 17.69 4.72
N VAL A 322 5.57 17.00 4.16
CA VAL A 322 5.37 15.55 4.33
C VAL A 322 6.45 14.69 3.68
N LEU A 323 7.18 15.17 2.67
CA LEU A 323 8.30 14.41 2.09
C LEU A 323 9.52 14.46 3.02
N TRP A 324 9.70 15.59 3.70
CA TRP A 324 10.80 15.76 4.64
C TRP A 324 10.56 15.05 5.97
N THR A 325 9.39 15.24 6.59
CA THR A 325 9.10 14.67 7.91
C THR A 325 8.50 13.27 7.86
N GLU A 326 7.87 12.89 6.75
CA GLU A 326 7.04 11.68 6.60
C GLU A 326 5.88 11.55 7.60
N ARG A 327 5.57 12.63 8.33
CA ARG A 327 4.47 12.64 9.28
C ARG A 327 3.14 12.58 8.53
N GLY A 328 2.45 11.45 8.63
CA GLY A 328 1.24 11.19 7.88
C GLY A 328 1.46 10.71 6.44
N PHE A 329 2.67 10.28 6.07
CA PHE A 329 2.98 9.77 4.73
C PHE A 329 2.36 8.39 4.46
N ARG A 330 2.47 7.46 5.42
CA ARG A 330 1.86 6.12 5.34
C ARG A 330 0.35 6.24 5.21
N PHE A 331 -0.28 5.30 4.51
CA PHE A 331 -1.73 5.24 4.26
C PHE A 331 -2.30 6.45 3.50
N SER A 332 -1.45 7.26 2.86
CA SER A 332 -1.84 8.48 2.14
C SER A 332 -1.67 8.37 0.62
N TRP A 333 -1.38 7.18 0.11
CA TRP A 333 -1.26 6.88 -1.33
C TRP A 333 -0.18 7.71 -2.05
N HIS A 334 0.77 8.27 -1.31
CA HIS A 334 1.97 8.88 -1.89
C HIS A 334 2.87 7.76 -2.41
N VAL A 335 2.93 7.60 -3.72
CA VAL A 335 3.71 6.54 -4.39
C VAL A 335 4.69 7.17 -5.35
N MET A 336 5.98 6.83 -5.20
CA MET A 336 7.07 7.26 -6.07
C MET A 336 7.10 8.78 -6.25
N VAL A 337 7.28 9.55 -5.16
CA VAL A 337 7.30 11.03 -5.20
C VAL A 337 8.58 11.65 -4.62
N MET A 338 9.51 10.83 -4.12
CA MET A 338 10.76 11.29 -3.54
C MET A 338 11.86 10.24 -3.62
N GLU A 339 13.09 10.71 -3.73
CA GLU A 339 14.30 9.97 -3.39
C GLU A 339 14.82 10.52 -2.05
N LYS A 340 14.97 9.67 -1.04
CA LYS A 340 15.34 10.11 0.31
C LYS A 340 16.32 9.13 0.92
N THR A 341 17.40 9.66 1.46
CA THR A 341 18.48 8.88 2.07
C THR A 341 18.88 9.48 3.41
N GLY A 342 19.30 8.63 4.34
CA GLY A 342 19.68 9.04 5.69
C GLY A 342 20.89 8.28 6.20
N ILE A 343 21.67 8.94 7.05
CA ILE A 343 22.78 8.35 7.81
C ILE A 343 22.52 8.61 9.28
N VAL A 344 22.57 7.54 10.07
CA VAL A 344 22.32 7.60 11.51
C VAL A 344 23.35 6.80 12.29
N LYS A 345 23.79 7.35 13.42
CA LYS A 345 24.53 6.62 14.47
C LYS A 345 24.04 7.12 15.83
N PHE A 346 23.95 6.22 16.80
CA PHE A 346 23.42 6.54 18.12
C PHE A 346 24.58 6.67 19.10
N THR A 347 24.49 7.65 20.00
CA THR A 347 25.41 7.77 21.13
C THR A 347 24.68 7.37 22.39
N VAL A 348 25.22 6.38 23.09
CA VAL A 348 24.73 5.94 24.40
C VAL A 348 25.61 6.58 25.46
N LYS A 349 24.98 7.23 26.45
CA LYS A 349 25.66 7.82 27.59
C LYS A 349 25.15 7.16 28.87
N ASP A 350 26.10 6.63 29.65
CA ASP A 350 25.85 6.26 31.04
C ASP A 350 25.95 7.53 31.91
N PRO A 351 24.86 7.99 32.53
CA PRO A 351 24.88 9.19 33.37
C PRO A 351 25.66 9.00 34.66
N VAL A 352 25.79 7.77 35.18
CA VAL A 352 26.48 7.47 36.45
C VAL A 352 27.99 7.50 36.25
N SER A 353 28.51 6.75 35.27
CA SER A 353 29.95 6.72 35.01
C SER A 353 30.45 7.83 34.09
N GLY A 354 29.55 8.54 33.41
CA GLY A 354 29.86 9.55 32.41
C GLY A 354 30.38 9.00 31.07
N LYS A 355 30.55 7.67 30.96
CA LYS A 355 31.06 7.01 29.75
C LYS A 355 30.07 7.15 28.59
N LYS A 356 30.62 7.29 27.38
CA LYS A 356 29.86 7.35 26.13
C LYS A 356 30.45 6.43 25.09
N TRP A 357 29.61 5.81 24.28
CA TRP A 357 30.04 5.02 23.11
C TRP A 357 29.02 5.15 21.98
N VAL A 358 29.44 4.78 20.78
CA VAL A 358 28.63 4.85 19.56
C VAL A 358 28.07 3.46 19.26
N GLU A 359 26.78 3.40 18.97
CA GLU A 359 26.09 2.22 18.43
C GLU A 359 25.73 2.47 16.96
N TYR A 360 26.10 1.51 16.10
CA TYR A 360 25.74 1.52 14.69
C TYR A 360 24.51 0.62 14.47
N PRO A 361 23.43 1.13 13.83
CA PRO A 361 22.22 0.34 13.62
C PRO A 361 22.46 -0.97 12.84
N SER A 362 23.40 -0.98 11.90
CA SER A 362 23.83 -2.18 11.15
C SER A 362 24.29 -3.36 12.00
N GLN A 363 24.64 -3.14 13.27
CA GLN A 363 25.01 -4.22 14.19
C GLN A 363 23.80 -5.03 14.70
N ARG A 364 22.57 -4.52 14.51
CA ARG A 364 21.35 -5.10 15.10
C ARG A 364 20.16 -5.15 14.15
N LEU A 365 20.08 -4.21 13.22
CA LEU A 365 19.00 -4.08 12.26
C LEU A 365 19.34 -4.76 10.94
N THR A 366 18.32 -5.25 10.25
CA THR A 366 18.47 -5.65 8.85
C THR A 366 18.72 -4.43 7.96
N LYS A 367 19.21 -4.64 6.74
CA LYS A 367 19.49 -3.54 5.79
C LYS A 367 18.24 -2.70 5.50
N ILE A 368 17.07 -3.33 5.35
CA ILE A 368 15.80 -2.62 5.11
C ILE A 368 15.41 -1.80 6.33
N GLN A 369 15.51 -2.38 7.53
CA GLN A 369 15.23 -1.70 8.79
C GLN A 369 16.13 -0.48 9.01
N GLU A 370 17.45 -0.63 8.82
CA GLU A 370 18.41 0.47 8.92
C GLU A 370 18.11 1.57 7.90
N THR A 371 17.90 1.19 6.63
CA THR A 371 17.62 2.14 5.55
C THR A 371 16.34 2.93 5.85
N GLN A 372 15.24 2.27 6.21
CA GLN A 372 13.98 2.95 6.46
C GLN A 372 14.02 3.78 7.74
N MET A 373 14.70 3.31 8.79
CA MET A 373 14.83 4.05 10.04
C MET A 373 15.66 5.32 9.87
N SER A 374 16.70 5.32 9.01
CA SER A 374 17.69 6.41 8.95
C SER A 374 17.13 7.79 8.60
N PHE A 375 15.94 7.86 8.02
CA PHE A 375 15.29 9.12 7.62
C PHE A 375 13.84 9.26 8.13
N GLN A 376 13.39 8.36 9.01
CA GLN A 376 12.02 8.35 9.54
C GLN A 376 11.98 8.60 11.05
N PRO A 377 11.47 9.76 11.50
CA PRO A 377 11.55 10.16 12.90
C PRO A 377 10.97 9.16 13.89
N ASP A 378 9.78 8.60 13.60
CA ASP A 378 9.13 7.66 14.51
C ASP A 378 9.94 6.37 14.69
N MET A 379 10.61 5.91 13.63
CA MET A 379 11.50 4.76 13.68
C MET A 379 12.80 5.09 14.43
N ILE A 380 13.42 6.26 14.21
CA ILE A 380 14.60 6.70 14.96
C ILE A 380 14.32 6.68 16.47
N TRP A 381 13.16 7.20 16.89
CA TRP A 381 12.74 7.17 18.29
C TRP A 381 12.51 5.74 18.81
N GLN A 382 11.82 4.88 18.05
CA GLN A 382 11.59 3.49 18.46
C GLN A 382 12.92 2.74 18.66
N TYR A 383 13.90 2.95 17.78
CA TYR A 383 15.21 2.32 17.93
C TYR A 383 15.96 2.87 19.16
N ALA A 384 15.86 4.17 19.45
CA ALA A 384 16.43 4.74 20.68
C ALA A 384 15.83 4.10 21.94
N LYS A 385 14.52 3.83 21.97
CA LYS A 385 13.85 3.12 23.07
C LYS A 385 14.28 1.66 23.19
N TYR A 386 14.51 0.99 22.06
CA TYR A 386 15.11 -0.34 22.06
C TYR A 386 16.53 -0.34 22.67
N LEU A 387 17.37 0.63 22.30
CA LEU A 387 18.71 0.79 22.90
C LEU A 387 18.63 1.09 24.40
N GLU A 388 17.74 2.00 24.82
CA GLU A 388 17.52 2.33 26.23
C GLU A 388 17.24 1.06 27.06
N ASN A 389 16.30 0.23 26.61
CA ASN A 389 15.96 -1.02 27.28
C ASN A 389 17.11 -2.03 27.25
N THR A 390 17.80 -2.14 26.10
CA THR A 390 18.94 -3.06 25.93
C THR A 390 20.05 -2.75 26.93
N TYR A 391 20.36 -1.47 27.14
CA TYR A 391 21.44 -1.07 28.06
C TYR A 391 21.03 -1.06 29.52
N LYS A 392 19.75 -0.80 29.83
CA LYS A 392 19.21 -1.02 31.17
C LYS A 392 19.39 -2.48 31.61
N VAL A 393 19.10 -3.44 30.73
CA VAL A 393 19.33 -4.88 30.99
C VAL A 393 20.82 -5.21 31.16
N LYS A 394 21.72 -4.47 30.52
CA LYS A 394 23.18 -4.62 30.68
C LYS A 394 23.75 -3.89 31.91
N GLY A 395 22.91 -3.30 32.75
CA GLY A 395 23.31 -2.64 33.99
C GLY A 395 23.64 -1.16 33.88
N VAL A 396 23.36 -0.50 32.75
CA VAL A 396 23.46 0.96 32.65
C VAL A 396 22.21 1.58 33.25
N GLU A 397 22.37 2.35 34.33
CA GLU A 397 21.25 3.01 34.99
C GLU A 397 20.82 4.26 34.20
N ASN A 398 19.55 4.31 33.76
CA ASN A 398 18.97 5.43 33.02
C ASN A 398 19.83 5.95 31.83
N PRO A 399 20.18 5.08 30.85
CA PRO A 399 20.99 5.48 29.71
C PRO A 399 20.33 6.62 28.95
N SER A 400 21.11 7.65 28.63
CA SER A 400 20.71 8.75 27.75
C SER A 400 21.12 8.41 26.31
N ILE A 401 20.20 8.58 25.36
CA ILE A 401 20.40 8.17 23.96
C ILE A 401 20.21 9.38 23.06
N SER A 402 21.27 9.80 22.39
CA SER A 402 21.19 10.82 21.34
C SER A 402 21.56 10.26 19.97
N VAL A 403 21.27 11.00 18.90
CA VAL A 403 21.46 10.54 17.53
C VAL A 403 22.19 11.58 16.70
N PHE A 404 23.24 11.15 16.00
CA PHE A 404 23.74 11.86 14.83
C PHE A 404 22.85 11.42 13.66
N SER A 405 22.07 12.34 13.10
CA SER A 405 21.16 12.05 11.98
C SER A 405 21.32 13.09 10.90
N ARG A 406 21.64 12.65 9.69
CA ARG A 406 21.68 13.50 8.50
C ARG A 406 20.87 12.90 7.37
N VAL A 407 20.06 13.72 6.71
CA VAL A 407 19.13 13.29 5.67
C VAL A 407 19.29 14.15 4.42
N SER A 408 19.18 13.52 3.26
CA SER A 408 19.09 14.15 1.94
C SER A 408 17.73 13.83 1.32
N LEU A 409 17.14 14.81 0.62
CA LEU A 409 15.87 14.67 -0.07
C LEU A 409 15.99 15.24 -1.49
N ASN A 410 15.64 14.41 -2.47
CA ASN A 410 15.52 14.79 -3.88
C ASN A 410 16.78 15.48 -4.42
N GLY A 411 17.96 14.92 -4.14
CA GLY A 411 19.25 15.39 -4.65
C GLY A 411 19.86 16.57 -3.89
N ARG A 412 19.15 17.16 -2.91
CA ARG A 412 19.71 18.23 -2.06
C ARG A 412 20.87 17.70 -1.19
N PRO A 413 21.88 18.52 -0.86
CA PRO A 413 22.94 18.13 0.07
C PRO A 413 22.37 17.60 1.40
N SER A 414 23.02 16.58 1.93
CA SER A 414 22.65 16.02 3.24
C SER A 414 22.80 17.08 4.33
N GLN A 415 21.80 17.22 5.19
CA GLN A 415 21.82 18.16 6.32
C GLN A 415 21.39 17.48 7.62
N GLN A 416 21.70 18.13 8.75
CA GLN A 416 21.27 17.66 10.07
C GLN A 416 19.75 17.54 10.13
N TYR A 417 19.26 16.41 10.61
CA TYR A 417 17.83 16.10 10.65
C TYR A 417 17.25 16.26 12.06
N ILE A 418 17.95 15.77 13.08
CA ILE A 418 17.62 15.87 14.50
C ILE A 418 18.81 16.49 15.23
N ASP A 419 18.55 17.29 16.27
CA ASP A 419 19.60 17.84 17.15
C ASP A 419 20.35 16.69 17.86
N GLU A 420 21.68 16.65 17.73
CA GLU A 420 22.54 15.62 18.31
C GLU A 420 22.63 15.71 19.84
N ASN A 421 22.23 16.86 20.41
CA ASN A 421 22.17 17.09 21.85
C ASN A 421 20.84 16.66 22.46
N LEU A 422 19.83 16.33 21.64
CA LEU A 422 18.54 15.86 22.12
C LEU A 422 18.67 14.44 22.67
N ASP A 423 18.28 14.27 23.94
CA ASP A 423 18.09 12.96 24.53
C ASP A 423 16.72 12.39 24.12
N LEU A 424 16.75 11.42 23.20
CA LEU A 424 15.56 10.76 22.67
C LEU A 424 14.80 9.95 23.75
N THR A 425 15.46 9.61 24.87
CA THR A 425 14.81 8.88 25.96
C THR A 425 13.84 9.75 26.75
N GLN A 426 14.00 11.08 26.72
CA GLN A 426 13.10 12.02 27.38
C GLN A 426 11.78 12.22 26.62
N LEU A 427 11.68 11.71 25.39
CA LEU A 427 10.47 11.79 24.59
C LEU A 427 9.49 10.69 24.97
N ASN A 428 8.30 11.08 25.42
CA ASN A 428 7.26 10.16 25.93
C ASN A 428 6.59 9.31 24.84
N ASN A 429 6.60 9.74 23.58
CA ASN A 429 5.98 9.01 22.48
C ASN A 429 6.62 9.38 21.12
N SER A 430 6.32 8.57 20.11
CA SER A 430 6.79 8.77 18.74
C SER A 430 6.29 10.05 18.07
N ASN A 431 5.23 10.70 18.58
CA ASN A 431 4.78 11.99 18.04
C ASN A 431 5.64 13.16 18.52
N ALA A 432 6.30 13.04 19.67
CA ALA A 432 7.08 14.12 20.26
C ALA A 432 8.31 14.47 19.42
N ILE A 433 8.95 13.46 18.79
CA ILE A 433 10.18 13.67 18.00
C ILE A 433 9.97 14.61 16.80
N TYR A 434 8.76 14.69 16.24
CA TYR A 434 8.47 15.55 15.10
C TYR A 434 8.65 17.06 15.40
N LYS A 435 8.63 17.46 16.68
CA LYS A 435 8.91 18.85 17.10
C LYS A 435 10.41 19.21 17.00
N TYR A 436 11.27 18.22 16.89
CA TYR A 436 12.72 18.37 16.88
C TYR A 436 13.35 18.08 15.52
N ILE A 437 12.52 18.02 14.47
CA ILE A 437 13.00 17.87 13.10
C ILE A 437 13.42 19.23 12.58
N SER A 438 14.69 19.34 12.19
CA SER A 438 15.22 20.54 11.54
C SER A 438 14.45 20.82 10.26
N PRO A 439 14.08 22.07 9.95
CA PRO A 439 13.39 22.39 8.71
C PRO A 439 14.28 22.08 7.50
N LEU A 440 13.65 21.66 6.39
CA LEU A 440 14.33 21.46 5.13
C LEU A 440 14.83 22.82 4.61
N ARG A 441 16.14 22.99 4.53
CA ARG A 441 16.79 24.13 3.86
C ARG A 441 16.70 24.05 2.34
#